data_AF-A0A379FTG5-F1
#
_entry.id   AF-A0A379FTG5-F1
#
_cell.length_a   1.000
_cell.length_b   1.000
_cell.length_c   1.000
_cell.angle_alpha   90.00
_cell.angle_beta   90.00
_cell.angle_gamma   90.00
#
_symmetry.space_group_name_H-M   'P 1'
#
loop_
_entity.id
_entity.type
_entity.pdbx_description
1 polymer ?
#
loop_
_entity_poly.entity_id
_entity_poly.type
_entity_poly.pdbx_seq_one_letter_code
_entity_poly.pdbx_strand_id
1 'polypeptide(L)'
;MSTHVFIVCSPLQLRIASAIKNYYRDGSYHVIYLKTNKNVMSGVINELKNHFNSYILVKMDYGFINLIRINNYIKKIEHDCVSIYLANAGELPVHYIVSIIQKNKALIKTFDDGISNINSIPNIEALDNRIKEKRKLRYKVSRLFFKRNYNTQKIVNDSVLHFSILKKK
;
A
#
# COMPACT_ATOMS: atom_id res chain seq x y z
N MET A 1 3.45 -12.07 -18.21
CA MET A 1 4.38 -11.10 -17.58
C MET A 1 3.99 -10.96 -16.12
N SER A 2 4.93 -10.95 -15.19
CA SER A 2 4.65 -10.82 -13.76
C SER A 2 4.14 -9.42 -13.42
N THR A 3 2.98 -9.34 -12.75
CA THR A 3 2.41 -8.08 -12.30
C THR A 3 2.81 -7.80 -10.85
N HIS A 4 3.27 -6.58 -10.60
CA HIS A 4 3.80 -6.10 -9.33
C HIS A 4 3.04 -4.85 -8.90
N VAL A 5 2.50 -4.85 -7.68
CA VAL A 5 1.74 -3.71 -7.12
C VAL A 5 2.45 -3.13 -5.93
N PHE A 6 2.85 -1.85 -6.01
CA PHE A 6 3.40 -1.10 -4.90
C PHE A 6 2.30 -0.30 -4.20
N ILE A 7 2.19 -0.43 -2.89
CA ILE A 7 1.35 0.42 -2.04
C ILE A 7 2.27 1.40 -1.33
N VAL A 8 2.18 2.68 -1.69
CA VAL A 8 3.05 3.76 -1.18
C VAL A 8 2.24 4.95 -0.69
N CYS A 9 2.73 5.69 0.28
CA CYS A 9 2.09 6.90 0.82
C CYS A 9 3.02 8.13 0.87
N SER A 10 4.30 7.98 0.55
CA SER A 10 5.28 9.06 0.58
C SER A 10 6.20 9.08 -0.66
N PRO A 11 6.82 10.23 -0.98
CA PRO A 11 7.81 10.31 -2.05
C PRO A 11 9.03 9.40 -1.81
N LEU A 12 9.44 9.21 -0.55
CA LEU A 12 10.57 8.34 -0.20
C LEU A 12 10.26 6.88 -0.53
N GLN A 13 9.08 6.40 -0.14
CA GLN A 13 8.63 5.05 -0.48
C GLN A 13 8.54 4.85 -2.00
N LEU A 14 8.13 5.87 -2.75
CA LEU A 14 8.11 5.82 -4.21
C LEU A 14 9.51 5.67 -4.81
N ARG A 15 10.52 6.34 -4.25
CA ARG A 15 11.93 6.14 -4.66
C ARG A 15 12.41 4.72 -4.37
N ILE A 16 12.05 4.15 -3.23
CA ILE A 16 12.37 2.75 -2.89
C ILE A 16 11.67 1.79 -3.86
N ALA A 17 10.40 2.02 -4.18
CA ALA A 17 9.67 1.25 -5.18
C ALA A 17 10.35 1.31 -6.56
N SER A 18 10.81 2.49 -6.99
CA SER A 18 11.56 2.69 -8.23
C SER A 18 12.89 1.91 -8.22
N ALA A 19 13.61 1.91 -7.09
CA ALA A 19 14.83 1.12 -6.92
C ALA A 19 14.56 -0.41 -6.98
N ILE A 20 13.52 -0.90 -6.29
CA ILE A 20 13.10 -2.30 -6.33
C ILE A 20 12.71 -2.71 -7.75
N LYS A 21 11.96 -1.87 -8.47
CA LYS A 21 11.61 -2.09 -9.87
C LYS A 21 12.86 -2.30 -10.73
N ASN A 22 13.84 -1.39 -10.63
CA ASN A 22 15.06 -1.44 -11.44
C ASN A 22 15.91 -2.69 -11.17
N TYR A 23 15.77 -3.29 -9.98
CA TYR A 23 16.41 -4.56 -9.64
C TYR A 23 15.79 -5.76 -10.38
N TYR A 24 14.47 -5.82 -10.53
CA TYR A 24 13.79 -6.98 -11.11
C TYR A 24 13.63 -6.94 -12.64
N ARG A 25 13.90 -5.81 -13.31
CA ARG A 25 13.92 -5.51 -14.77
C ARG A 25 12.70 -5.94 -15.61
N ASP A 26 12.12 -7.11 -15.39
CA ASP A 26 11.00 -7.68 -16.12
C ASP A 26 9.71 -7.71 -15.27
N GLY A 27 8.65 -7.10 -15.79
CA GLY A 27 7.32 -7.12 -15.18
C GLY A 27 6.50 -5.87 -15.47
N SER A 28 5.22 -5.94 -15.13
CA SER A 28 4.31 -4.80 -15.13
C SER A 28 4.22 -4.23 -13.72
N TYR A 29 4.64 -3.00 -13.54
CA TYR A 29 4.75 -2.35 -12.24
C TYR A 29 3.67 -1.28 -12.09
N HIS A 30 2.86 -1.44 -11.05
CA HIS A 30 1.69 -0.63 -10.78
C HIS A 30 1.80 0.01 -9.40
N VAL A 31 1.25 1.22 -9.24
CA VAL A 31 1.35 1.94 -7.96
C VAL A 31 -0.02 2.38 -7.45
N ILE A 32 -0.33 2.01 -6.22
CA ILE A 32 -1.41 2.59 -5.43
C ILE A 32 -0.79 3.63 -4.50
N TYR A 33 -0.89 4.91 -4.90
CA TYR A 33 -0.36 6.02 -4.11
C TYR A 33 -1.44 6.57 -3.17
N LEU A 34 -1.24 6.35 -1.87
CA LEU A 34 -2.09 6.78 -0.76
C LEU A 34 -1.73 8.21 -0.34
N LYS A 35 -2.45 9.21 -0.86
CA LYS A 35 -2.20 10.61 -0.50
C LYS A 35 -2.79 10.95 0.87
N THR A 36 -1.97 11.56 1.72
CA THR A 36 -2.37 12.15 3.01
C THR A 36 -2.87 13.58 2.85
N ASN A 37 -2.32 14.32 1.87
CA ASN A 37 -2.68 15.70 1.56
C ASN A 37 -3.54 15.81 0.30
N LYS A 38 -4.26 16.93 0.14
CA LYS A 38 -5.11 17.19 -1.04
C LYS A 38 -4.27 17.23 -2.33
N ASN A 39 -3.09 17.87 -2.26
CA ASN A 39 -2.18 18.07 -3.38
C ASN A 39 -1.01 17.10 -3.30
N VAL A 40 -0.75 16.41 -4.41
CA VAL A 40 0.43 15.55 -4.60
C VAL A 40 1.48 16.37 -5.35
N MET A 41 2.73 16.32 -4.91
CA MET A 41 3.83 17.07 -5.53
C MET A 41 3.96 16.70 -7.01
N SER A 42 4.25 17.67 -7.87
CA SER A 42 4.45 17.45 -9.31
C SER A 42 5.52 16.39 -9.60
N GLY A 43 6.62 16.41 -8.85
CA GLY A 43 7.69 15.40 -8.96
C GLY A 43 7.20 13.97 -8.73
N VAL A 44 6.28 13.76 -7.79
CA VAL A 44 5.66 12.44 -7.55
C VAL A 44 4.81 12.00 -8.75
N ILE A 45 4.04 12.93 -9.32
CA ILE A 45 3.19 12.63 -10.49
C ILE A 45 4.06 12.29 -11.70
N ASN A 46 5.15 13.02 -11.92
CA ASN A 46 6.08 12.76 -13.01
C ASN A 46 6.76 11.41 -12.85
N GLU A 47 7.24 11.08 -11.64
CA GLU A 47 7.83 9.77 -11.35
C GLU A 47 6.84 8.63 -11.65
N LEU A 48 5.60 8.75 -11.19
CA LEU A 48 4.55 7.76 -11.43
C LEU A 48 4.24 7.56 -12.92
N LYS A 49 4.20 8.64 -13.71
CA LYS A 49 3.93 8.59 -15.15
C LYS A 49 5.09 8.01 -15.95
N ASN A 50 6.31 8.36 -15.59
CA ASN A 50 7.49 8.04 -16.40
C ASN A 50 8.08 6.67 -16.04
N HIS A 51 7.90 6.21 -14.79
CA HIS A 51 8.58 5.01 -14.29
C HIS A 51 7.66 3.82 -14.00
N PHE A 52 6.35 3.92 -14.12
CA PHE A 52 5.43 2.82 -13.82
C PHE A 52 4.41 2.61 -14.94
N ASN A 53 3.94 1.37 -15.11
CA ASN A 53 3.00 1.01 -16.18
C ASN A 53 1.62 1.62 -15.94
N SER A 54 1.19 1.70 -14.69
CA SER A 54 0.02 2.49 -14.33
C SER A 54 0.05 2.86 -12.85
N TYR A 55 -0.79 3.83 -12.48
CA TYR A 55 -0.92 4.23 -11.09
C TYR A 55 -2.34 4.70 -10.77
N ILE A 56 -2.67 4.70 -9.49
CA ILE A 56 -3.88 5.34 -8.97
C ILE A 56 -3.53 6.22 -7.77
N LEU A 57 -4.06 7.45 -7.77
CA LEU A 57 -4.00 8.36 -6.62
C LEU A 57 -5.30 8.26 -5.82
N VAL A 58 -5.19 7.78 -4.58
CA VAL A 58 -6.32 7.58 -3.66
C VAL A 58 -6.00 8.17 -2.29
N LYS A 59 -7.02 8.56 -1.52
CA LYS A 59 -6.79 9.05 -0.16
C LYS A 59 -6.27 7.90 0.71
N MET A 60 -5.43 8.22 1.69
CA MET A 60 -5.01 7.28 2.73
C MET A 60 -6.14 7.04 3.74
N ASP A 61 -7.26 6.48 3.28
CA ASP A 61 -8.42 6.08 4.07
C ASP A 61 -8.99 4.76 3.57
N TYR A 62 -9.88 4.16 4.34
CA TYR A 62 -10.61 2.93 3.97
C TYR A 62 -12.09 3.20 3.73
N GLY A 63 -12.43 4.39 3.23
CA GLY A 63 -13.82 4.74 2.91
C GLY A 63 -14.36 3.87 1.77
N PHE A 64 -15.66 3.58 1.78
CA PHE A 64 -16.26 2.59 0.89
C PHE A 64 -16.03 2.90 -0.59
N ILE A 65 -16.26 4.15 -1.01
CA ILE A 65 -16.01 4.62 -2.37
C ILE A 65 -14.52 4.49 -2.74
N ASN A 66 -13.63 4.77 -1.79
CA ASN A 66 -12.18 4.67 -1.99
C ASN A 66 -11.77 3.21 -2.23
N LEU A 67 -12.28 2.27 -1.41
CA LEU A 67 -12.03 0.84 -1.56
C LEU A 67 -12.63 0.28 -2.86
N ILE A 68 -13.81 0.72 -3.30
CA ILE A 68 -14.37 0.36 -4.61
C ILE A 68 -13.44 0.81 -5.73
N ARG A 69 -12.96 2.05 -5.68
CA ARG A 69 -12.07 2.60 -6.70
C ARG A 69 -10.77 1.81 -6.78
N ILE A 70 -10.20 1.43 -5.63
CA ILE A 70 -9.01 0.58 -5.55
C ILE A 70 -9.30 -0.82 -6.11
N ASN A 71 -10.40 -1.46 -5.70
CA ASN A 71 -10.81 -2.77 -6.20
C ASN A 71 -10.99 -2.77 -7.73
N ASN A 72 -11.61 -1.74 -8.29
CA ASN A 72 -11.79 -1.60 -9.74
C ASN A 72 -10.46 -1.38 -10.46
N TYR A 73 -9.53 -0.64 -9.86
CA TYR A 73 -8.18 -0.47 -10.40
C TYR A 73 -7.41 -1.80 -10.40
N ILE A 74 -7.45 -2.51 -9.27
CA ILE A 74 -6.83 -3.83 -9.13
C ILE A 74 -7.38 -4.78 -10.19
N LYS A 75 -8.71 -4.93 -10.32
CA LYS A 75 -9.33 -5.76 -11.38
C LYS A 75 -8.88 -5.45 -12.80
N LYS A 76 -8.48 -4.21 -13.10
CA LYS A 76 -7.97 -3.82 -14.43
C LYS A 76 -6.52 -4.25 -14.69
N ILE A 77 -5.72 -4.40 -13.64
CA ILE A 77 -4.29 -4.76 -13.74
C ILE A 77 -4.03 -6.24 -13.38
N GLU A 78 -5.04 -6.94 -12.86
CA GLU A 78 -4.92 -8.21 -12.13
C GLU A 78 -5.07 -9.46 -12.99
N HIS A 79 -4.78 -9.40 -14.30
CA HIS A 79 -4.80 -10.65 -15.07
C HIS A 79 -3.80 -11.70 -14.54
N ASP A 80 -2.74 -11.31 -13.80
CA ASP A 80 -1.84 -12.19 -13.04
C ASP A 80 -1.06 -11.42 -11.94
N CYS A 81 -1.70 -10.95 -10.86
CA CYS A 81 -0.99 -10.23 -9.78
C CYS A 81 -0.05 -11.16 -8.99
N VAL A 82 1.25 -11.07 -9.25
CA VAL A 82 2.28 -11.97 -8.67
C VAL A 82 2.82 -11.46 -7.34
N SER A 83 2.95 -10.15 -7.15
CA SER A 83 3.50 -9.62 -5.88
C SER A 83 2.92 -8.27 -5.48
N ILE A 84 2.75 -8.11 -4.17
CA ILE A 84 2.38 -6.86 -3.51
C ILE A 84 3.58 -6.39 -2.70
N TYR A 85 3.97 -5.12 -2.85
CA TYR A 85 5.04 -4.48 -2.10
C TYR A 85 4.45 -3.40 -1.20
N LEU A 86 4.76 -3.43 0.09
CA LEU A 86 4.25 -2.45 1.06
C LEU A 86 5.31 -1.99 2.06
N ALA A 87 5.34 -0.68 2.32
CA ALA A 87 6.27 -0.08 3.27
C ALA A 87 5.80 -0.21 4.72
N ASN A 88 4.49 0.00 4.94
CA ASN A 88 3.92 0.18 6.26
C ASN A 88 2.78 -0.83 6.49
N ALA A 89 3.10 -1.93 7.18
CA ALA A 89 2.12 -2.95 7.56
C ALA A 89 1.20 -2.50 8.71
N GLY A 90 1.48 -1.39 9.39
CA GLY A 90 0.74 -0.93 10.57
C GLY A 90 -0.57 -0.20 10.27
N GLU A 91 -0.72 0.31 9.05
CA GLU A 91 -1.81 1.22 8.71
C GLU A 91 -3.10 0.50 8.31
N LEU A 92 -4.21 0.85 8.96
CA LEU A 92 -5.51 0.20 8.76
C LEU A 92 -6.00 0.27 7.29
N PRO A 93 -5.85 1.38 6.54
CA PRO A 93 -6.17 1.41 5.12
C PRO A 93 -5.40 0.36 4.31
N VAL A 94 -4.12 0.14 4.63
CA VAL A 94 -3.28 -0.86 3.95
C VAL A 94 -3.83 -2.26 4.18
N HIS A 95 -4.31 -2.58 5.39
CA HIS A 95 -4.91 -3.89 5.69
C HIS A 95 -6.09 -4.23 4.78
N TYR A 96 -6.96 -3.25 4.50
CA TYR A 96 -8.09 -3.46 3.58
C TYR A 96 -7.63 -3.62 2.14
N ILE A 97 -6.67 -2.80 1.69
CA ILE A 97 -6.14 -2.89 0.33
C ILE A 97 -5.47 -4.25 0.09
N VAL A 98 -4.62 -4.69 1.02
CA VAL A 98 -3.99 -6.01 0.96
C VAL A 98 -5.05 -7.11 0.95
N SER A 99 -6.10 -7.00 1.77
CA SER A 99 -7.21 -7.97 1.76
C SER A 99 -7.97 -8.02 0.43
N ILE A 100 -7.99 -6.93 -0.34
CA ILE A 100 -8.59 -6.91 -1.68
C ILE A 100 -7.69 -7.64 -2.67
N ILE A 101 -6.39 -7.31 -2.71
CA ILE A 101 -5.45 -7.90 -3.69
C ILE A 101 -5.18 -9.39 -3.39
N GLN A 102 -5.09 -9.76 -2.11
CA GLN A 102 -4.80 -11.14 -1.68
C GLN A 102 -5.88 -12.16 -2.01
N LYS A 103 -7.08 -11.73 -2.42
CA LYS A 103 -8.08 -12.65 -2.98
C LYS A 103 -7.52 -13.46 -4.16
N ASN A 104 -6.46 -12.98 -4.79
CA ASN A 104 -5.82 -13.57 -5.96
C ASN A 104 -4.45 -14.22 -5.68
N LYS A 105 -4.15 -14.55 -4.40
CA LYS A 105 -2.95 -15.30 -3.98
C LYS A 105 -1.60 -14.65 -4.33
N ALA A 106 -1.54 -13.33 -4.43
CA ALA A 106 -0.29 -12.62 -4.67
C ALA A 106 0.75 -12.86 -3.54
N LEU A 107 2.05 -12.75 -3.83
CA LEU A 107 3.08 -12.83 -2.78
C LEU A 107 3.23 -11.49 -2.06
N ILE A 108 3.21 -11.48 -0.72
CA ILE A 108 3.45 -10.25 0.06
C ILE A 108 4.95 -10.04 0.20
N LYS A 109 5.42 -8.85 -0.14
CA LYS A 109 6.78 -8.38 0.07
C LYS A 109 6.71 -7.04 0.80
N THR A 110 7.62 -6.81 1.74
CA THR A 110 7.69 -5.57 2.50
C THR A 110 8.97 -4.82 2.21
N PHE A 111 9.01 -3.51 2.44
CA PHE A 111 10.22 -2.71 2.32
C PHE A 111 10.25 -1.60 3.36
N ASP A 112 11.41 -0.98 3.57
CA ASP A 112 11.54 0.07 4.58
C ASP A 112 10.71 1.33 4.26
N ASP A 113 9.97 1.85 5.25
CA ASP A 113 9.31 3.16 5.19
C ASP A 113 10.35 4.33 5.34
N GLY A 114 11.54 4.00 5.83
CA GLY A 114 12.59 4.92 6.27
C GLY A 114 13.04 4.54 7.69
N ILE A 115 13.65 5.49 8.42
CA ILE A 115 14.15 5.24 9.78
C ILE A 115 13.00 4.92 10.77
N SER A 116 11.74 5.28 10.46
CA SER A 116 10.58 4.99 11.31
C SER A 116 10.31 3.50 11.55
N ASN A 117 10.81 2.58 10.70
CA ASN A 117 10.72 1.14 10.98
C ASN A 117 11.54 0.72 12.23
N ILE A 118 12.48 1.57 12.66
CA ILE A 118 13.34 1.34 13.84
C ILE A 118 12.63 1.82 15.13
N ASN A 119 11.66 2.73 15.02
CA ASN A 119 11.00 3.37 16.15
C ASN A 119 9.51 2.99 16.21
N SER A 120 9.21 1.72 16.45
CA SER A 120 7.83 1.29 16.71
C SER A 120 7.48 1.48 18.20
N ILE A 121 6.56 2.40 18.50
CA ILE A 121 5.53 2.40 19.59
C ILE A 121 4.83 3.78 19.63
N PRO A 122 3.52 3.84 19.97
CA PRO A 122 2.52 4.61 19.24
C PRO A 122 2.24 5.98 19.86
N ASN A 123 2.09 6.99 19.01
CA ASN A 123 1.48 8.26 19.44
C ASN A 123 -0.02 8.04 19.69
N ILE A 124 -0.37 7.94 20.97
CA ILE A 124 -1.72 7.69 21.51
C ILE A 124 -2.73 8.76 21.07
N GLU A 125 -2.31 9.99 20.80
CA GLU A 125 -3.18 11.06 20.29
C GLU A 125 -3.68 10.84 18.85
N ALA A 126 -2.92 10.12 18.01
CA ALA A 126 -3.38 9.71 16.68
C ALA A 126 -4.43 8.59 16.75
N LEU A 127 -4.49 7.85 17.86
CA LEU A 127 -5.45 6.77 18.07
C LEU A 127 -6.87 7.31 18.26
N ASP A 128 -7.03 8.43 18.97
CA ASP A 128 -8.33 8.99 19.35
C ASP A 128 -9.10 9.57 18.15
N ASN A 129 -8.39 10.26 17.26
CA ASN A 129 -8.97 10.70 15.99
C ASN A 129 -9.28 9.52 15.04
N ARG A 130 -8.45 8.47 15.04
CA ARG A 130 -8.73 7.22 14.30
C ARG A 130 -9.94 6.45 14.87
N ILE A 131 -10.22 6.53 16.18
CA ILE A 131 -11.41 5.94 16.82
C ILE A 131 -12.68 6.71 16.44
N LYS A 132 -12.65 8.05 16.41
CA LYS A 132 -13.79 8.87 15.94
C LYS A 132 -14.06 8.64 14.45
N GLU A 133 -13.02 8.53 13.63
CA GLU A 133 -13.14 8.14 12.23
C GLU A 133 -13.90 6.81 12.09
N LYS A 134 -13.56 5.76 12.86
CA LYS A 134 -14.23 4.44 12.78
C LYS A 134 -15.77 4.47 12.94
N ARG A 135 -16.35 5.51 13.54
CA ARG A 135 -17.80 5.63 13.75
C ARG A 135 -18.59 6.17 12.56
N LYS A 136 -17.94 6.84 11.58
CA LYS A 136 -18.63 7.40 10.40
C LYS A 136 -19.28 6.28 9.57
N LEU A 137 -20.50 6.54 9.06
CA LEU A 137 -21.30 5.55 8.32
C LEU A 137 -20.52 4.91 7.16
N ARG A 138 -19.77 5.71 6.39
CA ARG A 138 -18.95 5.23 5.27
C ARG A 138 -17.93 4.13 5.65
N TYR A 139 -17.37 4.17 6.87
CA TYR A 139 -16.43 3.17 7.34
C TYR A 139 -17.12 1.94 7.93
N LYS A 140 -18.33 2.11 8.49
CA LYS A 140 -19.20 0.97 8.84
C LYS A 140 -19.57 0.16 7.60
N VAL A 141 -20.02 0.84 6.54
CA VAL A 141 -20.33 0.21 5.24
C VAL A 141 -19.10 -0.51 4.70
N SER A 142 -17.92 0.12 4.77
CA SER A 142 -16.66 -0.52 4.34
C SER A 142 -16.38 -1.83 5.06
N ARG A 143 -16.60 -1.90 6.38
CA ARG A 143 -16.43 -3.14 7.16
C ARG A 143 -17.41 -4.25 6.79
N LEU A 144 -18.63 -3.88 6.38
CA LEU A 144 -19.66 -4.84 5.98
C LEU A 144 -19.33 -5.48 4.63
N PHE A 145 -18.90 -4.67 3.65
CA PHE A 145 -18.68 -5.14 2.27
C PHE A 145 -17.23 -5.59 2.00
N PHE A 146 -16.25 -5.01 2.67
CA PHE A 146 -14.84 -5.36 2.54
C PHE A 146 -14.36 -6.00 3.83
N LYS A 147 -14.11 -7.31 3.80
CA LYS A 147 -13.55 -8.02 4.96
C LYS A 147 -12.09 -7.65 5.14
N ARG A 148 -11.72 -7.29 6.37
CA ARG A 148 -10.32 -7.11 6.79
C ARG A 148 -9.76 -8.46 7.22
N ASN A 149 -9.14 -9.17 6.29
CA ASN A 149 -8.54 -10.49 6.53
C ASN A 149 -7.06 -10.42 6.93
N TYR A 150 -6.48 -9.22 6.88
CA TYR A 150 -5.10 -8.93 7.24
C TYR A 150 -5.04 -7.93 8.39
N ASN A 151 -4.02 -8.09 9.23
CA ASN A 151 -3.57 -7.14 10.23
C ASN A 151 -2.04 -7.04 10.14
N THR A 152 -1.41 -6.18 10.95
CA THR A 152 0.04 -5.99 10.93
C THR A 152 0.80 -7.31 11.09
N GLN A 153 0.46 -8.12 12.10
CA GLN A 153 1.13 -9.39 12.36
C GLN A 153 1.03 -10.36 11.19
N LYS A 154 -0.17 -10.49 10.61
CA LYS A 154 -0.40 -11.38 9.48
C LYS A 154 0.35 -10.94 8.23
N ILE A 155 0.41 -9.63 7.97
CA ILE A 155 1.22 -9.10 6.86
C ILE A 155 2.71 -9.42 7.06
N VAL A 156 3.22 -9.28 8.28
CA VAL A 156 4.61 -9.62 8.61
C VAL A 156 4.87 -11.11 8.47
N ASN A 157 3.99 -11.96 8.97
CA ASN A 157 4.13 -13.42 8.90
C ASN A 157 4.03 -13.95 7.47
N ASP A 158 3.13 -13.40 6.67
CA ASP A 158 2.90 -13.84 5.28
C ASP A 158 3.87 -13.16 4.30
N SER A 159 4.73 -12.24 4.77
CA SER A 159 5.73 -11.56 3.96
C SER A 159 6.86 -12.51 3.59
N VAL A 160 7.00 -12.84 2.31
CA VAL A 160 8.05 -13.75 1.82
C VAL A 160 9.41 -13.08 1.66
N LEU A 161 9.46 -11.74 1.61
CA LEU A 161 10.69 -10.98 1.43
C LEU A 161 10.56 -9.59 2.04
N HIS A 162 11.63 -9.12 2.67
CA HIS A 162 11.74 -7.75 3.19
C HIS A 162 12.96 -7.04 2.58
N PHE A 163 12.75 -5.89 1.95
CA PHE A 163 13.82 -5.03 1.43
C PHE A 163 14.22 -3.99 2.48
N SER A 164 15.47 -4.05 2.94
CA SER A 164 16.01 -3.03 3.84
C SER A 164 16.99 -2.10 3.14
N ILE A 165 16.96 -0.83 3.54
CA ILE A 165 17.95 0.17 3.12
C ILE A 165 19.24 0.11 3.95
N LEU A 166 19.24 -0.63 5.06
CA LEU A 166 20.41 -0.81 5.93
C LEU A 166 21.14 -2.10 5.57
N LYS A 167 22.47 -2.02 5.45
CA LYS A 167 23.29 -3.23 5.38
C LYS A 167 23.20 -3.94 6.73
N LYS A 168 22.77 -5.21 6.72
CA LYS A 168 23.04 -6.11 7.85
C LYS A 168 24.56 -6.25 7.94
N LYS A 169 25.11 -5.92 9.10
CA LYS A 169 26.48 -6.31 9.46
C LYS A 169 26.52 -7.82 9.67
#